data_AF-A0A438BQV5-F1
#
_entry.id   AF-A0A438BQV5-F1
#
_cell.length_a   1.000
_cell.length_b   1.000
_cell.length_c   1.000
_cell.angle_alpha   90.00
_cell.angle_beta   90.00
_cell.angle_gamma   90.00
#
_symmetry.space_group_name_H-M   'P 1'
#
loop_
_entity.id
_entity.type
_entity.pdbx_description
1 polymer ?
#
loop_
_entity_poly.entity_id
_entity_poly.type
_entity_poly.pdbx_seq_one_letter_code
_entity_poly.pdbx_strand_id
1 'polypeptide(L)'
;MFKVLLLAKVEGMEVGLTLGLENREGSMKLSAKDCGCYVEDISIKLDGGASWLYQGVVDAFEEQIGSAVESTITKKLKEGIIKLDSFLQALPKEIPVDNIASLNVTFVNDPLLSNSSIGFDINGLFTRANATTLPKYYQIQDIQFLAQTHLKCLEFHWTRLFLTLHLPYISM
;
A
#
# COMPACT_ATOMS: atom_id res chain seq x y z
N MET A 1 -6.53 11.29 -48.97
CA MET A 1 -5.95 11.02 -47.64
C MET A 1 -6.53 9.70 -47.16
N PHE A 2 -5.75 8.61 -47.17
CA PHE A 2 -6.21 7.32 -46.69
C PHE A 2 -6.24 7.36 -45.16
N LYS A 3 -7.41 7.13 -44.57
CA LYS A 3 -7.58 7.04 -43.12
C LYS A 3 -7.66 5.56 -42.75
N VAL A 4 -6.81 5.14 -41.83
CA VAL A 4 -6.84 3.80 -41.24
C VAL A 4 -7.09 3.97 -39.75
N LEU A 5 -8.09 3.27 -39.22
CA LEU A 5 -8.38 3.20 -37.80
C LEU A 5 -7.70 1.95 -37.23
N LEU A 6 -6.94 2.13 -36.13
CA LEU A 6 -6.32 1.04 -35.40
C LEU A 6 -7.04 0.86 -34.06
N LEU A 7 -7.48 -0.37 -33.80
CA LEU A 7 -8.10 -0.78 -32.54
C LEU A 7 -7.29 -1.94 -31.97
N ALA A 8 -6.73 -1.75 -30.78
CA ALA A 8 -6.01 -2.80 -30.06
C ALA A 8 -6.82 -3.24 -28.84
N LYS A 9 -6.89 -4.55 -28.62
CA LYS A 9 -7.56 -5.19 -27.48
C LYS A 9 -6.61 -6.22 -26.88
N VAL A 10 -6.40 -6.13 -25.57
CA VAL A 10 -5.62 -7.11 -24.80
C VAL A 10 -6.58 -8.18 -24.28
N GLU A 11 -6.25 -9.45 -24.48
CA GLU A 11 -7.04 -10.59 -24.05
C GLU A 11 -6.22 -11.46 -23.07
N GLY A 12 -6.90 -12.09 -22.11
CA GLY A 12 -6.27 -13.05 -21.18
C GLY A 12 -5.10 -12.48 -20.35
N MET A 13 -5.19 -11.22 -19.90
CA MET A 13 -4.10 -10.62 -19.10
C MET A 13 -4.12 -11.11 -17.65
N GLU A 14 -3.00 -11.66 -17.19
CA GLU A 14 -2.78 -12.13 -15.83
C GLU A 14 -1.66 -11.33 -15.15
N VAL A 15 -1.83 -11.04 -13.86
CA VAL A 15 -0.84 -10.31 -13.06
C VAL A 15 -0.54 -11.08 -11.79
N GLY A 16 0.73 -11.41 -11.60
CA GLY A 16 1.25 -12.06 -10.41
C GLY A 16 2.06 -11.09 -9.56
N LEU A 17 1.80 -11.04 -8.26
CA LEU A 17 2.58 -10.23 -7.32
C LEU A 17 2.75 -10.94 -5.99
N THR A 18 4.00 -11.10 -5.56
CA THR A 18 4.37 -11.60 -4.23
C THR A 18 5.17 -10.55 -3.49
N LEU A 19 4.68 -10.14 -2.31
CA LEU A 19 5.28 -9.12 -1.47
C LEU A 19 5.83 -9.73 -0.18
N GLY A 20 6.97 -9.23 0.28
CA GLY A 20 7.46 -9.46 1.63
C GLY A 20 7.26 -8.21 2.48
N LEU A 21 6.80 -8.39 3.72
CA LEU A 21 6.61 -7.32 4.70
C LEU A 21 7.37 -7.68 5.98
N GLU A 22 8.28 -6.81 6.41
CA GLU A 22 9.17 -7.03 7.55
C GLU A 22 9.29 -5.78 8.41
N ASN A 23 9.52 -5.95 9.71
CA ASN A 23 9.89 -4.88 10.62
C ASN A 23 11.35 -4.50 10.42
N ARG A 24 11.61 -3.21 10.30
CA ARG A 24 12.93 -2.62 10.29
C ARG A 24 12.98 -1.45 11.26
N GLU A 25 13.58 -1.69 12.43
CA GLU A 25 13.84 -0.65 13.44
C GLU A 25 12.58 0.13 13.86
N GLY A 26 11.45 -0.59 14.01
CA GLY A 26 10.17 -0.02 14.42
C GLY A 26 9.36 0.61 13.30
N SER A 27 9.76 0.43 12.03
CA SER A 27 9.02 0.78 10.82
C SER A 27 8.71 -0.48 10.00
N MET A 28 7.66 -0.45 9.19
CA MET A 28 7.37 -1.52 8.24
C MET A 28 8.08 -1.27 6.91
N LYS A 29 8.74 -2.30 6.39
CA LYS A 29 9.39 -2.30 5.08
C LYS A 29 8.74 -3.31 4.17
N LEU A 30 8.37 -2.86 2.98
CA LEU A 30 7.77 -3.68 1.93
C LEU A 30 8.79 -3.96 0.83
N SER A 31 8.82 -5.20 0.35
CA SER A 31 9.70 -5.61 -0.76
C SER A 31 8.94 -6.44 -1.78
N ALA A 32 9.23 -6.25 -3.06
CA ALA A 32 8.76 -7.14 -4.12
C ALA A 32 9.64 -8.40 -4.13
N LYS A 33 9.05 -9.57 -3.88
CA LYS A 33 9.74 -10.87 -4.00
C LYS A 33 9.61 -11.42 -5.41
N ASP A 34 8.42 -11.32 -5.96
CA ASP A 34 8.13 -11.68 -7.35
C ASP A 34 7.07 -10.75 -7.92
N CYS A 35 7.16 -10.41 -9.20
CA CYS A 35 6.24 -9.52 -9.89
C CYS A 35 6.32 -9.77 -11.40
N GLY A 36 5.19 -10.16 -11.98
CA GLY A 36 5.06 -10.47 -13.39
C GLY A 36 3.69 -10.11 -13.93
N CYS A 37 3.63 -9.93 -15.24
CA CYS A 37 2.42 -9.77 -16.02
C CYS A 37 2.57 -10.67 -17.23
N TYR A 38 1.49 -11.39 -17.56
CA TYR A 38 1.41 -12.22 -18.74
C TYR A 38 0.21 -11.79 -19.57
N VAL A 39 0.36 -11.71 -20.88
CA VAL A 39 -0.71 -11.42 -21.83
C VAL A 39 -0.83 -12.63 -22.75
N GLU A 40 -2.00 -13.26 -22.75
CA GLU A 40 -2.27 -14.41 -23.61
C GLU A 40 -2.27 -14.00 -25.10
N ASP A 41 -2.97 -12.91 -25.45
CA ASP A 41 -3.14 -12.49 -26.83
C ASP A 41 -3.40 -10.98 -26.98
N ILE A 42 -3.07 -10.41 -28.14
CA ILE A 42 -3.40 -9.01 -28.49
C ILE A 42 -4.07 -8.93 -29.85
N SER A 43 -5.39 -8.75 -29.84
CA SER A 43 -6.14 -8.51 -31.07
C SER A 43 -5.98 -7.07 -31.56
N ILE A 44 -5.36 -6.91 -32.73
CA ILE A 44 -5.21 -5.60 -33.41
C ILE A 44 -6.02 -5.61 -34.71
N LYS A 45 -7.03 -4.74 -34.77
CA LYS A 45 -7.89 -4.56 -35.94
C LYS A 45 -7.56 -3.26 -36.65
N LEU A 46 -7.31 -3.36 -37.95
CA LEU A 46 -7.11 -2.23 -38.84
C LEU A 46 -8.32 -2.10 -39.77
N ASP A 47 -8.98 -0.94 -39.74
CA ASP A 47 -10.11 -0.64 -40.61
C ASP A 47 -9.78 0.53 -41.55
N GLY A 48 -9.89 0.33 -42.86
CA GLY A 48 -9.57 1.32 -43.89
C GLY A 48 -9.20 0.72 -45.26
N GLY A 49 -9.09 1.57 -46.29
CA GLY A 49 -8.96 1.15 -47.70
C GLY A 49 -7.70 0.38 -48.11
N ALA A 50 -6.76 0.16 -47.18
CA ALA A 50 -5.53 -0.62 -47.40
C ALA A 50 -5.17 -1.52 -46.19
N SER A 51 -6.13 -1.84 -45.33
CA SER A 51 -5.91 -2.64 -44.10
C SER A 51 -5.20 -3.97 -44.35
N TRP A 52 -5.44 -4.62 -45.48
CA TRP A 52 -4.79 -5.88 -45.87
C TRP A 52 -3.25 -5.79 -45.93
N LEU A 53 -2.68 -4.64 -46.33
CA LEU A 53 -1.23 -4.45 -46.43
C LEU A 53 -0.59 -4.26 -45.06
N TYR A 54 -1.31 -3.60 -44.16
CA TYR A 54 -0.81 -3.28 -42.82
C TYR A 54 -1.02 -4.42 -41.82
N GLN A 55 -1.95 -5.34 -42.09
CA GLN A 55 -2.17 -6.50 -41.23
C GLN A 55 -0.93 -7.39 -41.12
N GLY A 56 -0.22 -7.64 -42.23
CA GLY A 56 1.04 -8.41 -42.19
C GLY A 56 2.18 -7.73 -41.44
N VAL A 57 2.13 -6.40 -41.26
CA VAL A 57 3.06 -5.68 -40.38
C VAL A 57 2.67 -5.90 -38.92
N VAL A 58 1.39 -5.81 -38.60
CA VAL A 58 0.87 -6.04 -37.24
C VAL A 58 1.21 -7.43 -36.74
N ASP A 59 0.98 -8.47 -37.55
CA ASP A 59 1.26 -9.86 -37.19
C ASP A 59 2.75 -10.08 -36.85
N ALA A 60 3.66 -9.34 -37.49
CA ALA A 60 5.09 -9.42 -37.24
C ALA A 60 5.54 -8.74 -35.92
N PHE A 61 4.70 -7.87 -35.34
CA PHE A 61 5.01 -7.10 -34.13
C PHE A 61 4.14 -7.44 -32.92
N GLU A 62 3.16 -8.34 -33.07
CA GLU A 62 2.21 -8.71 -32.02
C GLU A 62 2.90 -9.13 -30.71
N GLU A 63 3.89 -10.01 -30.79
CA GLU A 63 4.68 -10.45 -29.63
C GLU A 63 5.44 -9.29 -28.96
N GLN A 64 5.98 -8.36 -29.76
CA GLN A 64 6.71 -7.19 -29.24
C GLN A 64 5.76 -6.22 -28.54
N ILE A 65 4.54 -6.07 -29.05
CA ILE A 65 3.49 -5.27 -28.42
C ILE A 65 3.07 -5.93 -27.10
N GLY A 66 2.88 -7.26 -27.10
CA GLY A 66 2.61 -8.07 -25.89
C GLY A 66 3.65 -7.84 -24.81
N SER A 67 4.91 -8.08 -25.15
CA SER A 67 6.05 -7.88 -24.26
C SER A 67 6.15 -6.44 -23.74
N ALA A 68 5.83 -5.44 -24.58
CA ALA A 68 5.85 -4.05 -24.18
C ALA A 68 4.74 -3.72 -23.17
N VAL A 69 3.55 -4.30 -23.33
CA VAL A 69 2.44 -4.16 -22.37
C VAL A 69 2.82 -4.81 -21.03
N GLU A 70 3.26 -6.07 -21.05
CA GLU A 70 3.69 -6.82 -19.86
C GLU A 70 4.78 -6.09 -19.07
N SER A 71 5.82 -5.62 -19.77
CA SER A 71 6.92 -4.85 -19.20
C SER A 71 6.43 -3.54 -18.58
N THR A 72 5.54 -2.82 -19.28
CA THR A 72 5.00 -1.55 -18.80
C THR A 72 4.18 -1.74 -17.53
N ILE A 73 3.32 -2.76 -17.48
CA ILE A 73 2.50 -3.08 -16.31
C ILE A 73 3.39 -3.50 -15.14
N THR A 74 4.33 -4.41 -15.38
CA THR A 74 5.29 -4.87 -14.36
C THR A 74 6.09 -3.70 -13.78
N LYS A 75 6.52 -2.76 -14.63
CA LYS A 75 7.20 -1.54 -14.18
C LYS A 75 6.29 -0.67 -13.32
N LYS A 76 5.02 -0.48 -13.70
CA LYS A 76 4.05 0.31 -12.93
C LYS A 76 3.75 -0.31 -11.58
N LEU A 77 3.67 -1.64 -11.50
CA LEU A 77 3.54 -2.37 -10.24
C LEU A 77 4.75 -2.12 -9.33
N LYS A 78 5.98 -2.23 -9.86
CA LYS A 78 7.21 -1.94 -9.10
C LYS A 78 7.24 -0.49 -8.59
N GLU A 79 6.87 0.48 -9.43
CA GLU A 79 6.75 1.88 -9.02
C GLU A 79 5.71 2.07 -7.90
N GLY A 80 4.57 1.36 -7.98
CA GLY A 80 3.54 1.35 -6.94
C GLY A 80 4.03 0.77 -5.62
N ILE A 81 4.79 -0.32 -5.66
CA ILE A 81 5.39 -0.95 -4.47
C ILE A 81 6.37 -0.02 -3.78
N ILE A 82 7.22 0.70 -4.54
CA ILE A 82 8.15 1.68 -3.97
C ILE A 82 7.39 2.81 -3.25
N LYS A 83 6.28 3.28 -3.84
CA LYS A 83 5.44 4.30 -3.19
C LYS A 83 4.77 3.77 -1.93
N LEU A 84 4.27 2.54 -1.96
CA LEU A 84 3.64 1.91 -0.81
C LEU A 84 4.65 1.63 0.32
N ASP A 85 5.86 1.17 -0.03
CA ASP A 85 6.96 1.00 0.92
C ASP A 85 7.32 2.33 1.59
N SER A 86 7.45 3.40 0.79
CA SER A 86 7.71 4.75 1.32
C SER A 86 6.60 5.21 2.27
N PHE A 87 5.34 4.92 1.94
CA PHE A 87 4.19 5.24 2.80
C PHE A 87 4.23 4.46 4.12
N LEU A 88 4.51 3.15 4.07
CA LEU A 88 4.59 2.30 5.27
C LEU A 88 5.76 2.70 6.17
N GLN A 89 6.90 3.08 5.59
CA GLN A 89 8.06 3.57 6.35
C GLN A 89 7.80 4.93 6.98
N ALA A 90 6.97 5.78 6.36
CA ALA A 90 6.62 7.10 6.85
C ALA A 90 5.51 7.08 7.94
N LEU A 91 4.95 5.92 8.26
CA LEU A 91 3.98 5.82 9.36
C LEU A 91 4.60 6.35 10.67
N PRO A 92 3.84 7.14 11.45
CA PRO A 92 4.35 7.73 12.66
C PRO A 92 4.72 6.62 13.65
N LYS A 93 5.82 6.84 14.37
CA LYS A 93 6.25 5.97 15.47
C LYS A 93 5.63 6.37 16.81
N GLU A 94 5.01 7.53 16.86
CA GLU A 94 4.39 8.11 18.03
C GLU A 94 3.16 8.92 17.61
N ILE A 95 2.05 8.75 18.31
CA ILE A 95 0.80 9.47 18.07
C ILE A 95 0.50 10.33 19.31
N PRO A 96 0.43 11.67 19.21
CA PRO A 96 0.07 12.50 20.34
C PRO A 96 -1.37 12.18 20.78
N VAL A 97 -1.56 12.01 22.09
CA VAL A 97 -2.87 11.73 22.69
C VAL A 97 -3.45 13.03 23.24
N ASP A 98 -2.61 13.78 23.95
CA ASP A 98 -2.89 15.12 24.43
C ASP A 98 -1.59 15.96 24.51
N ASN A 99 -1.66 17.08 25.22
CA ASN A 99 -0.58 18.04 25.42
C ASN A 99 0.51 17.59 26.39
N ILE A 100 0.35 16.44 27.06
CA ILE A 100 1.33 15.90 28.01
C ILE A 100 1.73 14.44 27.71
N ALA A 101 0.97 13.74 26.88
CA ALA A 101 1.13 12.32 26.59
C ALA A 101 1.02 12.00 25.09
N SER A 102 1.81 11.03 24.68
CA SER A 102 1.81 10.43 23.35
C SER A 102 1.77 8.91 23.48
N LEU A 103 1.28 8.22 22.46
CA LEU A 103 1.29 6.77 22.34
C LEU A 103 2.44 6.35 21.43
N ASN A 104 3.35 5.52 21.92
CA ASN A 104 4.35 4.88 21.09
C ASN A 104 3.70 3.77 20.25
N VAL A 105 3.72 3.94 18.93
CA VAL A 105 3.15 2.99 17.96
C VAL A 105 4.23 2.35 17.08
N THR A 106 5.50 2.34 17.50
CA THR A 106 6.57 1.62 16.80
C THR A 106 6.23 0.15 16.72
N PHE A 107 6.47 -0.45 15.55
CA PHE A 107 6.30 -1.89 15.36
C PHE A 107 7.35 -2.69 16.12
N VAL A 108 6.96 -3.79 16.76
CA VAL A 108 7.87 -4.60 17.59
C VAL A 108 8.39 -5.81 16.82
N ASN A 109 7.51 -6.51 16.13
CA ASN A 109 7.80 -7.73 15.39
C ASN A 109 7.42 -7.59 13.91
N ASP A 110 7.87 -8.54 13.10
CA ASP A 110 7.31 -8.76 11.77
C ASP A 110 5.79 -8.99 11.84
N PRO A 111 5.04 -8.63 10.80
CA PRO A 111 3.60 -8.82 10.77
C PRO A 111 3.22 -10.30 10.84
N LEU A 112 2.18 -10.60 11.61
CA LEU A 112 1.62 -11.95 11.68
C LEU A 112 0.65 -12.15 10.51
N LEU A 113 1.05 -12.95 9.52
CA LEU A 113 0.23 -13.30 8.37
C LEU A 113 -0.63 -14.53 8.68
N SER A 114 -1.93 -14.42 8.44
CA SER A 114 -2.88 -15.54 8.51
C SER A 114 -3.69 -15.63 7.21
N ASN A 115 -4.48 -16.68 7.08
CA ASN A 115 -5.33 -16.90 5.90
C ASN A 115 -6.38 -15.79 5.70
N SER A 116 -6.68 -14.98 6.73
CA SER A 116 -7.74 -13.97 6.68
C SER A 116 -7.37 -12.64 7.32
N SER A 117 -6.13 -12.44 7.77
CA SER A 117 -5.69 -11.21 8.41
C SER A 117 -4.19 -10.98 8.34
N ILE A 118 -3.81 -9.71 8.52
CA ILE A 118 -2.45 -9.27 8.76
C ILE A 118 -2.48 -8.57 10.12
N GLY A 119 -1.77 -9.15 11.10
CA GLY A 119 -1.64 -8.60 12.45
C GLY A 119 -0.34 -7.81 12.61
N PHE A 120 -0.39 -6.71 13.38
CA PHE A 120 0.79 -5.90 13.70
C PHE A 120 0.89 -5.74 15.21
N ASP A 121 2.07 -6.03 15.75
CA ASP A 121 2.41 -5.72 17.14
C ASP A 121 3.05 -4.34 17.22
N ILE A 122 2.50 -3.49 18.08
CA ILE A 122 3.05 -2.17 18.39
C ILE A 122 3.51 -2.11 19.84
N ASN A 123 4.40 -1.17 20.14
CA ASN A 123 4.92 -0.96 21.49
C ASN A 123 3.80 -0.62 22.49
N GLY A 124 2.92 0.32 22.14
CA GLY A 124 1.69 0.62 22.88
C GLY A 124 1.87 1.36 24.19
N LEU A 125 3.10 1.72 24.60
CA LEU A 125 3.33 2.47 25.83
C LEU A 125 3.05 3.96 25.63
N PHE A 126 2.42 4.57 26.64
CA PHE A 126 2.28 6.02 26.70
C PHE A 126 3.59 6.67 27.17
N THR A 127 4.08 7.63 26.41
CA THR A 127 5.28 8.43 26.66
C THR A 127 4.88 9.87 26.97
N ARG A 128 5.71 10.60 27.71
CA ARG A 128 5.51 12.05 27.87
C ARG A 128 5.74 12.72 26.52
N ALA A 129 4.80 13.56 26.10
CA ALA A 129 4.95 14.34 24.87
C ALA A 129 6.23 15.18 24.93
N ASN A 130 7.05 15.13 23.88
CA ASN A 130 8.28 15.92 23.82
C ASN A 130 7.94 17.41 23.98
N ALA A 131 8.61 18.08 24.93
CA ALA A 131 8.32 19.45 25.36
C ALA A 131 8.46 20.54 24.26
N THR A 132 8.88 20.18 23.06
CA THR A 132 9.11 21.07 21.91
C THR A 132 7.83 21.64 21.30
N THR A 133 6.65 21.10 21.64
CA THR A 133 5.32 21.62 21.24
C THR A 133 4.57 22.33 22.36
N LEU A 134 5.20 22.58 23.52
CA LEU A 134 4.54 23.27 24.63
C LEU A 134 4.57 24.79 24.45
N PRO A 135 3.42 25.49 24.51
CA PRO A 135 3.41 26.88 24.95
C PRO A 135 4.08 26.94 26.34
N LYS A 136 5.00 27.89 26.54
CA LYS A 136 5.81 28.10 27.76
C LYS A 136 5.04 28.20 29.10
N TYR A 137 3.71 28.09 29.09
CA TYR A 137 2.84 28.38 30.23
C TYR A 137 2.60 27.19 31.17
N TYR A 138 2.91 25.95 30.76
CA TYR A 138 2.71 24.74 31.59
C TYR A 138 4.02 24.17 32.12
N GLN A 139 4.94 25.03 32.52
CA GLN A 139 6.07 24.62 33.35
C GLN A 139 5.75 25.07 34.78
N ILE A 140 5.60 24.09 35.67
CA ILE A 140 5.64 24.17 37.15
C ILE A 140 4.26 23.96 37.83
N GLN A 141 4.28 22.94 38.72
CA GLN A 141 3.28 22.52 39.73
C GLN A 141 2.04 21.78 39.22
N ASP A 142 2.12 20.44 39.15
CA ASP A 142 1.06 19.49 39.59
C ASP A 142 1.38 18.02 39.28
N ILE A 143 2.62 17.57 39.52
CA ILE A 143 3.00 16.16 39.30
C ILE A 143 2.41 15.23 40.37
N GLN A 144 1.91 15.75 41.50
CA GLN A 144 1.32 14.90 42.56
C GLN A 144 -0.20 14.75 42.51
N PHE A 145 -0.95 15.61 41.81
CA PHE A 145 -2.42 15.58 41.89
C PHE A 145 -3.09 14.73 40.80
N LEU A 146 -2.44 14.51 39.65
CA LEU A 146 -3.03 13.79 38.52
C LEU A 146 -2.89 12.26 38.59
N ALA A 147 -2.08 11.72 39.51
CA ALA A 147 -1.93 10.27 39.67
C ALA A 147 -3.21 9.59 40.21
N GLN A 148 -4.17 10.35 40.75
CA GLN A 148 -5.34 9.78 41.44
C GLN A 148 -6.67 9.92 40.68
N THR A 149 -6.82 10.83 39.71
CA THR A 149 -8.16 11.22 39.20
C THR A 149 -8.48 10.82 37.76
N HIS A 150 -7.52 10.36 36.96
CA HIS A 150 -7.75 10.05 35.53
C HIS A 150 -7.67 8.56 35.15
N LEU A 151 -7.64 7.63 36.11
CA LEU A 151 -7.80 6.18 35.87
C LEU A 151 -9.25 5.76 35.52
N LYS A 152 -10.16 6.72 35.25
CA LYS A 152 -11.53 6.44 34.81
C LYS A 152 -11.69 6.23 33.29
N CYS A 153 -10.65 6.38 32.49
CA CYS A 153 -10.71 6.04 31.05
C CYS A 153 -10.43 4.55 30.76
N LEU A 154 -10.36 3.71 31.79
CA LEU A 154 -10.17 2.25 31.69
C LEU A 154 -11.50 1.46 31.57
N GLU A 155 -12.50 2.07 30.93
CA GLU A 155 -13.68 1.36 30.40
C GLU A 155 -13.83 1.63 28.89
N PHE A 156 -12.75 1.44 28.12
CA PHE A 156 -12.92 1.06 26.72
C PHE A 156 -13.07 -0.47 26.66
N HIS A 157 -14.31 -0.86 26.49
CA HIS A 157 -14.78 -2.23 26.28
C HIS A 157 -13.95 -2.92 25.18
N TRP A 158 -13.15 -3.92 25.56
CA TRP A 158 -12.21 -4.67 24.71
C TRP A 158 -12.86 -5.60 23.68
N THR A 159 -13.81 -5.12 22.89
CA THR A 159 -14.38 -5.90 21.78
C THR A 159 -14.14 -5.22 20.45
N ARG A 160 -13.07 -5.69 19.78
CA ARG A 160 -12.79 -5.61 18.34
C ARG A 160 -12.38 -4.24 17.78
N LEU A 161 -11.09 -3.95 17.83
CA LEU A 161 -10.42 -3.20 16.76
C LEU A 161 -9.88 -4.20 15.73
N PHE A 162 -10.79 -4.77 14.94
CA PHE A 162 -10.44 -5.32 13.62
C PHE A 162 -10.47 -4.15 12.65
N LEU A 163 -9.29 -3.70 12.19
CA LEU A 163 -9.20 -2.91 10.96
C LEU A 163 -9.65 -3.81 9.82
N THR A 164 -10.94 -3.76 9.52
CA THR A 164 -11.53 -4.46 8.38
C THR A 164 -11.25 -3.58 7.17
N LEU A 165 -10.16 -3.86 6.46
CA LEU A 165 -9.99 -3.34 5.10
C LEU A 165 -11.07 -4.01 4.24
N HIS A 166 -12.16 -3.29 4.02
CA HIS A 166 -13.20 -3.71 3.09
C HIS A 166 -12.61 -3.62 1.67
N LEU A 167 -12.08 -4.73 1.17
CA LEU A 167 -11.84 -4.90 -0.25
C LEU A 167 -13.23 -5.05 -0.92
N PRO A 168 -13.61 -4.18 -1.87
CA PRO A 168 -14.83 -4.39 -2.62
C PRO A 168 -14.65 -5.65 -3.48
N TYR A 169 -15.51 -6.64 -3.22
CA TYR A 169 -15.75 -7.78 -4.08
C TYR A 169 -16.00 -7.29 -5.52
N ILE A 170 -15.12 -7.65 -6.45
CA ILE A 170 -15.42 -7.66 -7.88
C ILE A 170 -15.92 -9.08 -8.16
N SER A 171 -17.24 -9.25 -8.15
CA SER A 171 -17.91 -10.46 -8.59
C SER A 171 -18.01 -10.48 -10.11
N MET A 172 -17.54 -11.60 -10.68
CA MET A 172 -17.72 -12.06 -12.05
C MET A 172 -19.16 -12.52 -12.31
#